data_AF-A0A382IXB1-F1
#
_entry.id   AF-A0A382IXB1-F1
#
_cell.length_a   1.000
_cell.length_b   1.000
_cell.length_c   1.000
_cell.angle_alpha   90.00
_cell.angle_beta   90.00
_cell.angle_gamma   90.00
#
_symmetry.space_group_name_H-M   'P 1'
#
loop_
_entity.id
_entity.type
_entity.pdbx_description
1 polymer ?
#
loop_
_entity_poly.entity_id
_entity_poly.type
_entity_poly.pdbx_seq_one_letter_code
_entity_poly.pdbx_strand_id
1 'polypeptide(L)'
;SRAGLLGSYPGGLRRTMDMLPRPNSLYDISKTFGEALGYMYSSRFEMEAVSVRIGNFNPDRDLPEHPHQLSHGDCVRVFTAAITHPGVKYEVVFGVSDSDWPMYDVDHGRRVIGYDPQDVSHVPMEDRKTDTEDQIEPLPWREPKRVLVTGAGGNIGSVVAAGLGEKYQIRGVDRVAMPDIADHIVGDVADPDLCRRAMDDVDAVIHLAGVPSGGSPFDEVMACNFDGTFQMMDAASQAGVSRFVFASRAGLLGPYGRKNQRTNAMYPLPDSYYSISKVFGEGLGHMYANRHDLSFVSVRIGNFKPDRPDPEHPHQLGHADTVHLFERAILQPELRYEVVFGVSASDWPLYDMD
;
A
#
# COMPACT_ATOMS: atom_id res chain seq x y z
N SER A 1 -4.80 15.38 4.59
CA SER A 1 -4.09 14.59 3.56
C SER A 1 -3.30 15.50 2.62
N ARG A 2 -2.80 15.02 1.48
CA ARG A 2 -1.97 15.77 0.51
C ARG A 2 -2.38 15.44 -0.94
N ALA A 3 -2.55 16.44 -1.80
CA ALA A 3 -2.86 16.24 -3.23
C ALA A 3 -1.69 15.63 -4.02
N GLY A 4 -0.46 15.90 -3.58
CA GLY A 4 0.78 15.35 -4.16
C GLY A 4 0.92 13.82 -4.07
N LEU A 5 0.04 13.12 -3.34
CA LEU A 5 -0.02 11.66 -3.34
C LEU A 5 -0.27 11.07 -4.74
N LEU A 6 -0.83 11.86 -5.66
CA LEU A 6 -1.07 11.49 -7.05
C LEU A 6 -0.09 12.20 -8.01
N GLY A 7 1.06 12.65 -7.49
CA GLY A 7 2.07 13.40 -8.24
C GLY A 7 2.74 12.56 -9.34
N SER A 8 2.97 11.27 -9.07
CA SER A 8 3.64 10.34 -10.00
C SER A 8 2.76 9.81 -11.14
N TYR A 9 1.50 10.26 -11.23
CA TYR A 9 0.66 10.01 -12.41
C TYR A 9 0.95 11.02 -13.51
N PRO A 10 0.78 10.64 -14.80
CA PRO A 10 0.97 11.55 -15.92
C PRO A 10 0.29 12.90 -15.73
N GLY A 11 0.96 13.99 -16.13
CA GLY A 11 0.43 15.35 -16.01
C GLY A 11 -0.89 15.55 -16.75
N GLY A 12 -1.07 14.88 -17.89
CA GLY A 12 -2.31 14.91 -18.69
C GLY A 12 -3.50 14.16 -18.09
N LEU A 13 -3.31 13.35 -17.04
CA LEU A 13 -4.39 12.62 -16.40
C LEU A 13 -5.09 13.48 -15.34
N ARG A 14 -6.42 13.62 -15.45
CA ARG A 14 -7.25 14.25 -14.40
C ARG A 14 -7.21 13.36 -13.17
N ARG A 15 -6.86 13.95 -12.03
CA ARG A 15 -6.72 13.25 -10.74
C ARG A 15 -8.08 13.13 -10.06
N THR A 16 -8.46 11.91 -9.73
CA THR A 16 -9.72 11.58 -9.05
C THR A 16 -9.45 10.93 -7.68
N MET A 17 -10.48 10.83 -6.84
CA MET A 17 -10.32 10.38 -5.46
C MET A 17 -10.08 8.86 -5.33
N ASP A 18 -10.54 8.09 -6.31
CA ASP A 18 -10.42 6.64 -6.42
C ASP A 18 -9.06 6.16 -6.93
N MET A 19 -8.23 7.08 -7.44
CA MET A 19 -6.85 6.76 -7.82
C MET A 19 -6.02 6.35 -6.60
N LEU A 20 -5.21 5.31 -6.79
CA LEU A 20 -4.29 4.83 -5.76
C LEU A 20 -3.21 5.88 -5.43
N PRO A 21 -2.98 6.18 -4.15
CA PRO A 21 -1.81 6.96 -3.76
C PRO A 21 -0.51 6.31 -4.21
N ARG A 22 0.41 7.11 -4.77
CA ARG A 22 1.79 6.75 -5.14
C ARG A 22 2.78 7.50 -4.22
N PRO A 23 2.90 7.10 -2.93
CA PRO A 23 3.73 7.83 -1.97
C PRO A 23 5.23 7.67 -2.29
N ASN A 24 5.97 8.76 -2.15
CA ASN A 24 7.41 8.81 -2.45
C ASN A 24 8.26 9.23 -1.25
N SER A 25 7.66 9.30 -0.06
CA SER A 25 8.33 9.67 1.19
C SER A 25 7.55 9.16 2.40
N LEU A 26 8.22 9.06 3.55
CA LEU A 26 7.55 8.76 4.83
C LEU A 26 6.47 9.80 5.17
N TYR A 27 6.66 11.06 4.76
CA TYR A 27 5.63 12.09 4.91
C TYR A 27 4.37 11.76 4.11
N ASP A 28 4.50 11.31 2.85
CA ASP A 28 3.37 10.88 2.02
C ASP A 28 2.65 9.68 2.64
N ILE A 29 3.41 8.69 3.13
CA ILE A 29 2.88 7.52 3.83
C ILE A 29 2.12 7.93 5.10
N SER A 30 2.60 8.92 5.84
CA SER A 30 1.86 9.46 7.00
C SER A 30 0.49 10.03 6.61
N LYS A 31 0.34 10.55 5.38
CA LYS A 31 -0.92 11.11 4.89
C LYS A 31 -1.88 10.03 4.41
N THR A 32 -1.39 8.97 3.75
CA THR A 32 -2.22 7.81 3.41
C THR A 32 -2.68 7.06 4.66
N PHE A 33 -1.82 6.96 5.67
CA PHE A 33 -2.18 6.45 7.00
C PHE A 33 -3.32 7.26 7.63
N GLY A 34 -3.28 8.60 7.53
CA GLY A 34 -4.37 9.47 7.98
C GLY A 34 -5.70 9.25 7.25
N GLU A 35 -5.68 9.06 5.92
CA GLU A 35 -6.88 8.70 5.14
C GLU A 35 -7.47 7.36 5.63
N ALA A 36 -6.61 6.35 5.77
CA ALA A 36 -6.99 5.03 6.25
C ALA A 36 -7.58 5.06 7.68
N LEU A 37 -7.00 5.84 8.59
CA LEU A 37 -7.56 6.06 9.92
C LEU A 37 -8.95 6.72 9.86
N GLY A 38 -9.11 7.77 9.03
CA GLY A 38 -10.41 8.44 8.85
C GLY A 38 -11.50 7.46 8.41
N TYR A 39 -11.20 6.63 7.41
CA TYR A 39 -12.13 5.60 6.94
C TYR A 39 -12.44 4.57 8.04
N MET A 40 -11.41 4.04 8.71
CA MET A 40 -11.61 3.07 9.78
C MET A 40 -12.49 3.64 10.89
N TYR A 41 -12.21 4.84 11.38
CA TYR A 41 -12.98 5.44 12.46
C TYR A 41 -14.43 5.70 12.05
N SER A 42 -14.66 6.22 10.85
CA SER A 42 -16.02 6.44 10.33
C SER A 42 -16.84 5.17 10.08
N SER A 43 -16.17 4.05 9.80
CA SER A 43 -16.83 2.77 9.52
C SER A 43 -17.16 2.01 10.80
N ARG A 44 -16.42 2.28 11.89
CA ARG A 44 -16.49 1.58 13.17
C ARG A 44 -17.22 2.37 14.26
N PHE A 45 -17.18 3.70 14.21
CA PHE A 45 -17.72 4.58 15.22
C PHE A 45 -18.70 5.58 14.60
N GLU A 46 -19.49 6.24 15.44
CA GLU A 46 -20.37 7.35 15.05
C GLU A 46 -19.55 8.65 14.90
N MET A 47 -18.53 8.60 14.05
CA MET A 47 -17.64 9.72 13.76
C MET A 47 -17.63 9.99 12.26
N GLU A 48 -17.99 11.20 11.87
CA GLU A 48 -17.81 11.70 10.51
C GLU A 48 -16.33 12.06 10.27
N ALA A 49 -15.82 11.80 9.07
CA ALA A 49 -14.43 12.12 8.74
C ALA A 49 -14.26 12.59 7.28
N VAL A 50 -13.63 13.75 7.10
CA VAL A 50 -13.28 14.28 5.77
C VAL A 50 -11.77 14.44 5.66
N SER A 51 -11.17 13.71 4.73
CA SER A 51 -9.75 13.82 4.41
C SER A 51 -9.53 14.81 3.27
N VAL A 52 -9.10 16.02 3.61
CA VAL A 52 -8.74 17.04 2.61
C VAL A 52 -7.32 16.77 2.08
N ARG A 53 -7.19 16.44 0.79
CA ARG A 53 -5.92 16.36 0.05
C ARG A 53 -5.50 17.77 -0.33
N ILE A 54 -4.76 18.42 0.56
CA ILE A 54 -4.34 19.82 0.41
C ILE A 54 -3.32 19.94 -0.73
N GLY A 55 -3.57 20.87 -1.64
CA GLY A 55 -2.61 21.33 -2.64
C GLY A 55 -1.46 22.15 -2.03
N ASN A 56 -0.64 22.77 -2.87
CA ASN A 56 0.41 23.67 -2.41
C ASN A 56 -0.19 24.96 -1.86
N PHE A 57 -0.19 25.08 -0.53
CA PHE A 57 -0.55 26.29 0.19
C PHE A 57 0.70 27.09 0.55
N ASN A 58 0.70 28.40 0.29
CA ASN A 58 1.80 29.29 0.64
C ASN A 58 1.25 30.51 1.42
N PRO A 59 1.68 30.75 2.67
CA PRO A 59 1.20 31.89 3.45
C PRO A 59 1.56 33.25 2.83
N ASP A 60 2.58 33.32 1.98
CA ASP A 60 3.03 34.55 1.34
C ASP A 60 2.38 34.79 -0.04
N ARG A 61 1.51 33.88 -0.50
CA ARG A 61 0.78 33.98 -1.77
C ARG A 61 -0.70 33.70 -1.54
N ASP A 62 -1.53 34.72 -1.69
CA ASP A 62 -2.98 34.62 -1.49
C ASP A 62 -3.66 33.84 -2.63
N LEU A 63 -3.45 34.26 -3.88
CA LEU A 63 -4.14 33.71 -5.04
C LEU A 63 -3.40 32.53 -5.70
N PRO A 64 -4.13 31.60 -6.34
CA PRO A 64 -3.54 30.46 -7.00
C PRO A 64 -3.04 30.83 -8.41
N GLU A 65 -1.82 30.44 -8.72
CA GLU A 65 -1.18 30.62 -10.03
C GLU A 65 -1.06 29.29 -10.80
N HIS A 66 -1.45 28.18 -10.17
CA HIS A 66 -1.34 26.83 -10.73
C HIS A 66 -2.44 25.92 -10.15
N PRO A 67 -2.98 24.93 -10.88
CA PRO A 67 -4.07 24.05 -10.42
C PRO A 67 -3.77 23.24 -9.17
N HIS A 68 -2.49 23.04 -8.84
CA HIS A 68 -2.07 22.37 -7.61
C HIS A 68 -2.15 23.28 -6.38
N GLN A 69 -2.41 24.58 -6.52
CA GLN A 69 -2.34 25.53 -5.43
C GLN A 69 -3.70 25.73 -4.75
N LEU A 70 -3.65 26.08 -3.47
CA LEU A 70 -4.81 26.41 -2.65
C LEU A 70 -4.67 27.86 -2.16
N SER A 71 -5.65 28.70 -2.49
CA SER A 71 -5.69 30.10 -2.04
C SER A 71 -5.98 30.21 -0.54
N HIS A 72 -5.79 31.38 0.06
CA HIS A 72 -6.14 31.59 1.47
C HIS A 72 -7.65 31.50 1.69
N GLY A 73 -8.44 32.14 0.81
CA GLY A 73 -9.89 32.08 0.87
C GLY A 73 -10.43 30.66 0.75
N ASP A 74 -9.93 29.91 -0.23
CA ASP A 74 -10.37 28.53 -0.48
C ASP A 74 -9.91 27.57 0.60
N CYS A 75 -8.75 27.82 1.22
CA CYS A 75 -8.30 27.07 2.39
C CYS A 75 -9.33 27.15 3.52
N VAL A 76 -9.83 28.33 3.83
CA VAL A 76 -10.88 28.48 4.85
C VAL A 76 -12.19 27.81 4.41
N ARG A 77 -12.58 27.99 3.14
CA ARG A 77 -13.84 27.44 2.60
C ARG A 77 -13.88 25.92 2.61
N VAL A 78 -12.81 25.23 2.18
CA VAL A 78 -12.80 23.76 2.14
C VAL A 78 -12.89 23.15 3.53
N PHE A 79 -12.20 23.72 4.52
CA PHE A 79 -12.29 23.24 5.90
C PHE A 79 -13.62 23.61 6.57
N THR A 80 -14.20 24.76 6.24
CA THR A 80 -15.55 25.12 6.68
C THR A 80 -16.56 24.10 6.13
N ALA A 81 -16.54 23.85 4.82
CA ALA A 81 -17.38 22.87 4.16
C ALA A 81 -17.24 21.47 4.80
N ALA A 82 -16.00 21.04 5.04
CA ALA A 82 -15.71 19.74 5.65
C ALA A 82 -16.28 19.55 7.07
N ILE A 83 -16.43 20.62 7.86
CA ILE A 83 -16.95 20.53 9.24
C ILE A 83 -18.45 20.88 9.35
N THR A 84 -19.03 21.56 8.35
CA THR A 84 -20.44 22.00 8.41
C THR A 84 -21.39 21.22 7.51
N HIS A 85 -20.89 20.53 6.47
CA HIS A 85 -21.76 19.83 5.54
C HIS A 85 -22.40 18.61 6.20
N PRO A 86 -23.74 18.48 6.16
CA PRO A 86 -24.42 17.43 6.90
C PRO A 86 -24.30 16.05 6.24
N GLY A 87 -24.30 14.99 7.05
CA GLY A 87 -24.49 13.61 6.60
C GLY A 87 -23.28 13.00 5.90
N VAL A 88 -22.08 13.51 6.17
CA VAL A 88 -20.84 13.03 5.56
C VAL A 88 -20.25 11.93 6.41
N LYS A 89 -20.45 10.66 6.03
CA LYS A 89 -19.85 9.54 6.78
C LYS A 89 -18.32 9.53 6.66
N TYR A 90 -17.82 9.36 5.44
CA TYR A 90 -16.40 9.44 5.13
C TYR A 90 -16.21 9.91 3.71
N GLU A 91 -15.37 10.92 3.53
CA GLU A 91 -15.02 11.41 2.21
C GLU A 91 -13.55 11.81 2.13
N VAL A 92 -12.99 11.69 0.94
CA VAL A 92 -11.70 12.28 0.58
C VAL A 92 -11.99 13.31 -0.50
N VAL A 93 -11.43 14.51 -0.38
CA VAL A 93 -11.64 15.61 -1.34
C VAL A 93 -10.33 16.31 -1.67
N PHE A 94 -10.21 16.95 -2.82
CA PHE A 94 -9.09 17.85 -3.10
C PHE A 94 -9.32 19.22 -2.47
N GLY A 95 -8.36 19.68 -1.68
CA GLY A 95 -8.26 21.05 -1.19
C GLY A 95 -7.36 21.84 -2.13
N VAL A 96 -7.88 22.22 -3.29
CA VAL A 96 -7.25 23.12 -4.27
C VAL A 96 -8.26 24.19 -4.67
N SER A 97 -7.76 25.31 -5.18
CA SER A 97 -8.59 26.32 -5.84
C SER A 97 -8.97 25.89 -7.26
N ASP A 98 -9.90 26.60 -7.92
CA ASP A 98 -10.31 26.25 -9.27
C ASP A 98 -9.19 26.56 -10.30
N SER A 99 -9.31 26.00 -11.49
CA SER A 99 -8.37 26.22 -12.58
C SER A 99 -8.97 26.00 -13.96
N ASP A 100 -8.53 26.81 -14.93
CA ASP A 100 -8.78 26.53 -16.35
C ASP A 100 -7.94 25.36 -16.91
N TRP A 101 -7.07 24.77 -16.08
CA TRP A 101 -6.42 23.49 -16.30
C TRP A 101 -6.99 22.46 -15.31
N PRO A 102 -7.95 21.62 -15.73
CA PRO A 102 -8.72 20.73 -14.83
C PRO A 102 -7.91 19.49 -14.39
N MET A 103 -6.83 19.72 -13.63
CA MET A 103 -5.89 18.70 -13.15
C MET A 103 -6.49 17.84 -12.03
N TYR A 104 -7.43 18.37 -11.25
CA TYR A 104 -8.06 17.72 -10.10
C TYR A 104 -9.59 17.68 -10.25
N ASP A 105 -10.21 16.59 -9.81
CA ASP A 105 -11.67 16.50 -9.70
C ASP A 105 -12.23 17.30 -8.51
N VAL A 106 -12.36 18.62 -8.71
CA VAL A 106 -12.99 19.53 -7.74
C VAL A 106 -14.51 19.32 -7.62
N ASP A 107 -15.14 18.74 -8.65
CA ASP A 107 -16.59 18.52 -8.66
C ASP A 107 -17.03 17.50 -7.61
N HIS A 108 -16.15 16.57 -7.23
CA HIS A 108 -16.41 15.68 -6.09
C HIS A 108 -16.63 16.48 -4.80
N GLY A 109 -15.72 17.40 -4.46
CA GLY A 109 -15.84 18.23 -3.26
C GLY A 109 -17.12 19.07 -3.23
N ARG A 110 -17.53 19.61 -4.38
CA ARG A 110 -18.81 20.31 -4.55
C ARG A 110 -20.00 19.42 -4.18
N ARG A 111 -20.00 18.17 -4.67
CA ARG A 111 -21.11 17.22 -4.44
C ARG A 111 -21.18 16.69 -3.01
N VAL A 112 -20.03 16.34 -2.42
CA VAL A 112 -20.03 15.55 -1.18
C VAL A 112 -19.88 16.39 0.09
N ILE A 113 -19.26 17.57 0.01
CA ILE A 113 -19.11 18.48 1.15
C ILE A 113 -19.56 19.92 0.85
N GLY A 114 -20.06 20.20 -0.36
CA GLY A 114 -20.49 21.56 -0.73
C GLY A 114 -19.34 22.55 -0.89
N TYR A 115 -18.09 22.10 -1.02
CA TYR A 115 -16.94 22.98 -1.26
C TYR A 115 -16.91 23.39 -2.74
N ASP A 116 -17.28 24.64 -3.00
CA ASP A 116 -17.17 25.29 -4.31
C ASP A 116 -16.03 26.33 -4.27
N PRO A 117 -14.86 26.04 -4.88
CA PRO A 117 -13.75 26.99 -4.92
C PRO A 117 -14.17 28.32 -5.56
N GLN A 118 -13.72 29.45 -5.00
CA GLN A 118 -14.06 30.79 -5.50
C GLN A 118 -12.88 31.49 -6.16
N ASP A 119 -11.65 31.06 -5.88
CA ASP A 119 -10.45 31.60 -6.51
C ASP A 119 -10.02 30.69 -7.66
N VAL A 120 -9.48 31.28 -8.73
CA VAL A 120 -9.19 30.58 -9.99
C VAL A 120 -7.77 30.85 -10.44
N SER A 121 -7.06 29.78 -10.82
CA SER A 121 -5.77 29.86 -11.50
C SER A 121 -5.93 29.82 -13.01
N HIS A 122 -5.11 30.61 -13.71
CA HIS A 122 -5.05 30.66 -15.16
C HIS A 122 -3.67 30.27 -15.65
N VAL A 123 -3.56 29.13 -16.34
CA VAL A 123 -2.27 28.61 -16.85
C VAL A 123 -2.30 28.59 -18.39
N PRO A 124 -1.44 29.40 -19.07
CA PRO A 124 -1.30 29.38 -20.52
C PRO A 124 -1.02 27.98 -21.05
N MET A 125 -1.55 27.63 -22.23
CA MET A 125 -1.42 26.28 -22.77
C MET A 125 0.03 25.84 -22.96
N GLU A 126 0.90 26.76 -23.34
CA GLU A 126 2.34 26.53 -23.51
C GLU A 126 3.06 26.15 -22.21
N ASP A 127 2.52 26.53 -21.05
CA ASP A 127 3.10 26.27 -19.73
C ASP A 127 2.54 25.01 -19.06
N ARG A 128 1.49 24.41 -19.65
CA ARG A 128 0.86 23.18 -19.14
C ARG A 128 1.75 21.98 -19.42
N LYS A 129 2.57 21.61 -18.43
CA LYS A 129 3.41 20.41 -18.50
C LYS A 129 2.54 19.15 -18.38
N THR A 130 2.43 18.39 -19.47
CA THR A 130 1.68 17.12 -19.52
C THR A 130 2.56 15.89 -19.35
N ASP A 131 3.87 16.03 -19.51
CA ASP A 131 4.80 14.91 -19.58
C ASP A 131 5.48 14.67 -18.24
N THR A 132 5.13 13.53 -17.64
CA THR A 132 6.00 12.40 -17.26
C THR A 132 5.19 11.53 -16.32
N GLU A 133 4.91 10.29 -16.72
CA GLU A 133 4.74 9.25 -15.71
C GLU A 133 6.13 9.01 -15.11
N ASP A 134 6.24 8.93 -13.78
CA ASP A 134 7.44 8.37 -13.18
C ASP A 134 7.48 6.89 -13.59
N GLN A 135 8.12 6.57 -14.71
CA GLN A 135 8.39 5.19 -15.09
C GLN A 135 9.48 4.68 -14.16
N ILE A 136 9.11 3.80 -13.24
CA ILE A 136 10.08 3.17 -12.37
C ILE A 136 10.79 2.10 -13.20
N GLU A 137 12.00 2.43 -13.67
CA GLU A 137 12.78 1.55 -14.52
C GLU A 137 13.04 0.19 -13.84
N PRO A 138 13.02 -0.91 -14.61
CA PRO A 138 13.40 -2.22 -14.10
C PRO A 138 14.82 -2.22 -13.54
N LEU A 139 15.05 -2.99 -12.47
CA LEU A 139 16.40 -3.23 -11.97
C LEU A 139 17.05 -4.42 -12.68
N PRO A 140 18.39 -4.50 -12.70
CA PRO A 140 19.09 -5.71 -13.10
C PRO A 140 18.65 -6.89 -12.23
N TRP A 141 17.92 -7.83 -12.83
CA TRP A 141 17.44 -9.01 -12.12
C TRP A 141 18.51 -10.09 -12.02
N ARG A 142 18.50 -10.81 -10.90
CA ARG A 142 19.30 -11.99 -10.65
C ARG A 142 18.41 -13.05 -10.03
N GLU A 143 18.58 -14.29 -10.47
CA GLU A 143 17.90 -15.42 -9.85
C GLU A 143 18.37 -15.56 -8.40
N PRO A 144 17.46 -15.54 -7.41
CA PRO A 144 17.83 -15.63 -6.00
C PRO A 144 18.31 -17.05 -5.68
N LYS A 145 19.36 -17.16 -4.86
CA LYS A 145 19.84 -18.44 -4.30
C LYS A 145 19.43 -18.60 -2.85
N ARG A 146 19.52 -17.52 -2.06
CA ARG A 146 19.04 -17.48 -0.67
C ARG A 146 17.82 -16.58 -0.53
N VAL A 147 16.76 -17.16 0.04
CA VAL A 147 15.49 -16.48 0.30
C VAL A 147 15.25 -16.41 1.81
N LEU A 148 15.08 -15.19 2.32
CA LEU A 148 14.66 -14.96 3.70
C LEU A 148 13.13 -15.00 3.78
N VAL A 149 12.58 -15.83 4.66
CA VAL A 149 11.15 -15.89 4.96
C VAL A 149 10.94 -15.41 6.39
N THR A 150 10.27 -14.27 6.59
CA THR A 150 9.83 -13.85 7.92
C THR A 150 8.44 -14.39 8.22
N GLY A 151 8.12 -14.63 9.49
CA GLY A 151 6.88 -15.33 9.86
C GLY A 151 6.91 -16.80 9.41
N ALA A 152 8.12 -17.37 9.27
CA ALA A 152 8.34 -18.70 8.71
C ALA A 152 7.79 -19.84 9.61
N GLY A 153 7.56 -19.58 10.89
CA GLY A 153 6.85 -20.50 11.80
C GLY A 153 5.32 -20.41 11.70
N GLY A 154 4.79 -19.42 10.97
CA GLY A 154 3.36 -19.22 10.77
C GLY A 154 2.73 -20.14 9.72
N ASN A 155 1.39 -20.10 9.62
CA ASN A 155 0.61 -20.96 8.72
C ASN A 155 1.03 -20.88 7.24
N ILE A 156 1.25 -19.67 6.71
CA ILE A 156 1.69 -19.49 5.32
C ILE A 156 3.19 -19.69 5.23
N GLY A 157 3.94 -19.19 6.21
CA GLY A 157 5.40 -19.21 6.19
C GLY A 157 5.98 -20.61 6.21
N SER A 158 5.40 -21.54 6.95
CA SER A 158 5.85 -22.93 6.98
C SER A 158 5.63 -23.63 5.64
N VAL A 159 4.49 -23.39 4.99
CA VAL A 159 4.18 -23.94 3.66
C VAL A 159 5.09 -23.36 2.59
N VAL A 160 5.34 -22.04 2.61
CA VAL A 160 6.27 -21.38 1.68
C VAL A 160 7.71 -21.87 1.91
N ALA A 161 8.20 -21.87 3.15
CA ALA A 161 9.56 -22.31 3.47
C ALA A 161 9.79 -23.77 3.07
N ALA A 162 8.85 -24.67 3.36
CA ALA A 162 8.94 -26.07 2.96
C ALA A 162 8.88 -26.24 1.44
N GLY A 163 7.92 -25.60 0.77
CA GLY A 163 7.73 -25.73 -0.68
C GLY A 163 8.86 -25.13 -1.52
N LEU A 164 9.58 -24.14 -1.00
CA LEU A 164 10.72 -23.51 -1.66
C LEU A 164 12.08 -24.13 -1.28
N GLY A 165 12.15 -24.89 -0.18
CA GLY A 165 13.40 -25.41 0.38
C GLY A 165 14.16 -26.40 -0.51
N GLU A 166 13.51 -27.01 -1.50
CA GLU A 166 14.17 -27.87 -2.49
C GLU A 166 14.93 -27.07 -3.57
N LYS A 167 14.53 -25.82 -3.80
CA LYS A 167 15.05 -24.96 -4.89
C LYS A 167 15.98 -23.86 -4.40
N TYR A 168 15.74 -23.37 -3.18
CA TYR A 168 16.44 -22.22 -2.61
C TYR A 168 16.99 -22.55 -1.23
N GLN A 169 18.06 -21.87 -0.85
CA GLN A 169 18.51 -21.85 0.54
C GLN A 169 17.54 -20.96 1.33
N ILE A 170 16.81 -21.55 2.28
CA ILE A 170 15.84 -20.79 3.09
C ILE A 170 16.49 -20.36 4.38
N ARG A 171 16.40 -19.05 4.67
CA ARG A 171 16.58 -18.51 6.01
C ARG A 171 15.22 -18.20 6.62
N GLY A 172 14.94 -18.74 7.80
CA GLY A 172 13.71 -18.47 8.55
C GLY A 172 13.88 -17.41 9.63
N VAL A 173 12.95 -16.47 9.75
CA VAL A 173 12.83 -15.57 10.90
C VAL A 173 11.43 -15.69 11.49
N ASP A 174 11.34 -15.95 12.79
CA ASP A 174 10.09 -15.95 13.54
C ASP A 174 10.36 -15.71 15.03
N ARG A 175 9.32 -15.38 15.79
CA ARG A 175 9.37 -15.28 17.26
C ARG A 175 9.39 -16.65 17.92
N VAL A 176 9.02 -17.71 17.19
CA VAL A 176 9.07 -19.10 17.66
C VAL A 176 10.23 -19.87 17.00
N ALA A 177 10.63 -20.98 17.63
CA ALA A 177 11.64 -21.87 17.07
C ALA A 177 11.12 -22.58 15.80
N MET A 178 11.99 -22.76 14.81
CA MET A 178 11.68 -23.39 13.52
C MET A 178 12.65 -24.55 13.25
N PRO A 179 12.53 -25.68 13.98
CA PRO A 179 13.50 -26.77 13.93
C PRO A 179 13.63 -27.42 12.54
N ASP A 180 12.61 -27.29 11.70
CA ASP A 180 12.59 -27.83 10.33
C ASP A 180 13.36 -26.94 9.32
N ILE A 181 13.80 -25.74 9.73
CA ILE A 181 14.60 -24.82 8.92
C ILE A 181 16.02 -24.76 9.50
N ALA A 182 17.01 -25.26 8.75
CA ALA A 182 18.39 -25.37 9.24
C ALA A 182 19.03 -24.00 9.53
N ASP A 183 18.85 -23.01 8.66
CA ASP A 183 19.26 -21.63 8.87
C ASP A 183 18.05 -20.82 9.38
N HIS A 184 17.91 -20.69 10.70
CA HIS A 184 16.84 -19.89 11.28
C HIS A 184 17.32 -18.99 12.41
N ILE A 185 16.62 -17.87 12.57
CA ILE A 185 16.86 -16.88 13.61
C ILE A 185 15.55 -16.70 14.38
N VAL A 186 15.61 -16.94 15.70
CA VAL A 186 14.48 -16.67 16.58
C VAL A 186 14.58 -15.25 17.12
N GLY A 187 13.56 -14.43 16.88
CA GLY A 187 13.45 -13.09 17.45
C GLY A 187 12.37 -12.25 16.79
N ASP A 188 12.35 -10.95 17.14
CA ASP A 188 11.33 -10.01 16.69
C ASP A 188 11.83 -9.16 15.52
N VAL A 189 11.01 -8.99 14.49
CA VAL A 189 11.30 -8.11 13.35
C VAL A 189 11.29 -6.63 13.74
N ALA A 190 10.79 -6.26 14.93
CA ALA A 190 10.94 -4.92 15.47
C ALA A 190 12.37 -4.63 15.98
N ASP A 191 13.23 -5.65 16.14
CA ASP A 191 14.63 -5.46 16.53
C ASP A 191 15.50 -5.13 15.28
N PRO A 192 16.00 -3.89 15.14
CA PRO A 192 16.80 -3.50 13.98
C PRO A 192 18.11 -4.29 13.87
N ASP A 193 18.67 -4.77 14.97
CA ASP A 193 19.92 -5.55 14.95
C ASP A 193 19.66 -6.94 14.38
N LEU A 194 18.50 -7.53 14.71
CA LEU A 194 18.04 -8.77 14.12
C LEU A 194 17.78 -8.60 12.62
N CYS A 195 17.08 -7.55 12.20
CA CYS A 195 16.81 -7.28 10.79
C CYS A 195 18.09 -7.19 9.98
N ARG A 196 19.10 -6.46 10.48
CA ARG A 196 20.40 -6.35 9.80
C ARG A 196 21.11 -7.70 9.67
N ARG A 197 21.20 -8.49 10.74
CA ARG A 197 21.82 -9.84 10.69
C ARG A 197 21.06 -10.79 9.79
N ALA A 198 19.73 -10.70 9.75
CA ALA A 198 18.91 -11.58 8.93
C ALA A 198 19.21 -11.43 7.43
N MET A 199 19.66 -10.24 7.00
CA MET A 199 19.99 -9.93 5.60
C MET A 199 21.35 -10.44 5.13
N ASP A 200 22.17 -11.02 6.01
CA ASP A 200 23.50 -11.52 5.63
C ASP A 200 23.39 -12.58 4.51
N ASP A 201 23.92 -12.26 3.33
CA ASP A 201 23.94 -13.14 2.14
C ASP A 201 22.52 -13.56 1.68
N VAL A 202 21.54 -12.64 1.75
CA VAL A 202 20.17 -12.81 1.27
C VAL A 202 19.96 -12.13 -0.08
N ASP A 203 19.39 -12.85 -1.05
CA ASP A 203 19.11 -12.31 -2.39
C ASP A 203 17.69 -11.74 -2.53
N ALA A 204 16.73 -12.36 -1.83
CA ALA A 204 15.32 -11.99 -1.84
C ALA A 204 14.65 -12.22 -0.48
N VAL A 205 13.61 -11.43 -0.18
CA VAL A 205 12.84 -11.51 1.06
C VAL A 205 11.37 -11.81 0.75
N ILE A 206 10.79 -12.76 1.47
CA ILE A 206 9.34 -12.98 1.56
C ILE A 206 8.92 -12.63 3.00
N HIS A 207 8.29 -11.47 3.16
CA HIS A 207 7.92 -10.93 4.46
C HIS A 207 6.47 -11.29 4.81
N LEU A 208 6.31 -12.34 5.63
CA LEU A 208 5.02 -12.81 6.14
C LEU A 208 4.83 -12.50 7.63
N ALA A 209 5.87 -12.00 8.31
CA ALA A 209 5.77 -11.59 9.70
C ALA A 209 4.72 -10.49 9.89
N GLY A 210 3.97 -10.63 10.97
CA GLY A 210 2.94 -9.68 11.37
C GLY A 210 1.92 -10.34 12.28
N VAL A 211 1.26 -9.52 13.09
CA VAL A 211 0.10 -9.93 13.85
C VAL A 211 -1.11 -9.98 12.90
N PRO A 212 -1.75 -11.14 12.66
CA PRO A 212 -2.69 -11.33 11.55
C PRO A 212 -4.16 -11.03 11.90
N SER A 213 -4.43 -10.33 13.01
CA SER A 213 -5.78 -10.18 13.56
C SER A 213 -6.25 -8.73 13.60
N GLY A 214 -7.46 -8.48 13.10
CA GLY A 214 -8.11 -7.17 13.14
C GLY A 214 -8.50 -6.71 14.55
N GLY A 215 -8.53 -7.61 15.53
CA GLY A 215 -8.80 -7.30 16.94
C GLY A 215 -7.56 -7.13 17.81
N SER A 216 -6.36 -7.19 17.21
CA SER A 216 -5.13 -7.06 17.97
C SER A 216 -4.93 -5.64 18.53
N PRO A 217 -4.30 -5.50 19.71
CA PRO A 217 -4.00 -4.20 20.30
C PRO A 217 -3.17 -3.32 19.36
N PHE A 218 -3.42 -2.01 19.40
CA PHE A 218 -2.72 -1.05 18.55
C PHE A 218 -1.21 -1.12 18.69
N ASP A 219 -0.69 -1.18 19.92
CA ASP A 219 0.75 -1.20 20.20
C ASP A 219 1.44 -2.45 19.63
N GLU A 220 0.78 -3.60 19.67
CA GLU A 220 1.30 -4.83 19.07
C GLU A 220 1.36 -4.73 17.53
N VAL A 221 0.33 -4.16 16.92
CA VAL A 221 0.29 -3.95 15.47
C VAL A 221 1.34 -2.91 15.07
N MET A 222 1.51 -1.83 15.84
CA MET A 222 2.53 -0.81 15.61
C MET A 222 3.93 -1.42 15.64
N ALA A 223 4.29 -2.12 16.72
CA ALA A 223 5.62 -2.71 16.86
C ALA A 223 5.90 -3.74 15.75
N CYS A 224 5.01 -4.69 15.52
CA CYS A 224 5.29 -5.80 14.60
C CYS A 224 5.06 -5.41 13.13
N ASN A 225 3.91 -4.81 12.82
CA ASN A 225 3.49 -4.63 11.44
C ASN A 225 3.89 -3.29 10.84
N PHE A 226 4.09 -2.23 11.64
CA PHE A 226 4.60 -0.95 11.16
C PHE A 226 6.11 -0.90 11.31
N ASP A 227 6.62 -0.91 12.55
CA ASP A 227 8.05 -0.79 12.80
C ASP A 227 8.80 -2.00 12.22
N GLY A 228 8.33 -3.22 12.50
CA GLY A 228 8.98 -4.42 11.98
C GLY A 228 8.99 -4.52 10.44
N THR A 229 7.93 -4.07 9.76
CA THR A 229 7.93 -4.01 8.29
C THR A 229 8.90 -2.95 7.79
N PHE A 230 8.95 -1.77 8.42
CA PHE A 230 9.91 -0.73 8.08
C PHE A 230 11.35 -1.21 8.26
N GLN A 231 11.69 -1.80 9.41
CA GLN A 231 13.04 -2.28 9.70
C GLN A 231 13.51 -3.36 8.73
N MET A 232 12.61 -4.31 8.40
CA MET A 232 12.90 -5.35 7.43
C MET A 232 13.13 -4.78 6.02
N MET A 233 12.31 -3.81 5.59
CA MET A 233 12.46 -3.20 4.27
C MET A 233 13.70 -2.31 4.18
N ASP A 234 14.00 -1.55 5.23
CA ASP A 234 15.19 -0.70 5.31
C ASP A 234 16.48 -1.55 5.33
N ALA A 235 16.52 -2.61 6.14
CA ALA A 235 17.65 -3.54 6.16
C ALA A 235 17.83 -4.24 4.80
N ALA A 236 16.75 -4.67 4.15
CA ALA A 236 16.80 -5.28 2.82
C ALA A 236 17.37 -4.31 1.78
N SER A 237 16.90 -3.07 1.77
CA SER A 237 17.40 -2.03 0.87
C SER A 237 18.89 -1.74 1.09
N GLN A 238 19.35 -1.67 2.35
CA GLN A 238 20.75 -1.40 2.68
C GLN A 238 21.68 -2.58 2.33
N ALA A 239 21.18 -3.81 2.45
CA ALA A 239 21.93 -5.02 2.10
C ALA A 239 21.98 -5.28 0.59
N GLY A 240 21.26 -4.51 -0.23
CA GLY A 240 21.20 -4.72 -1.67
C GLY A 240 20.39 -5.95 -2.08
N VAL A 241 19.39 -6.33 -1.26
CA VAL A 241 18.41 -7.36 -1.61
C VAL A 241 17.70 -6.95 -2.90
N SER A 242 17.63 -7.87 -3.86
CA SER A 242 17.07 -7.56 -5.18
C SER A 242 15.55 -7.39 -5.16
N ARG A 243 14.86 -8.16 -4.30
CA ARG A 243 13.41 -8.20 -4.23
C ARG A 243 12.85 -8.43 -2.83
N PHE A 244 11.77 -7.71 -2.53
CA PHE A 244 10.98 -7.83 -1.32
C PHE A 244 9.51 -8.15 -1.65
N VAL A 245 9.04 -9.34 -1.26
CA VAL A 245 7.66 -9.78 -1.44
C VAL A 245 6.94 -9.61 -0.11
N PHE A 246 5.88 -8.81 -0.09
CA PHE A 246 5.15 -8.42 1.11
C PHE A 246 3.77 -9.08 1.17
N ALA A 247 3.44 -9.69 2.31
CA ALA A 247 2.09 -10.18 2.57
C ALA A 247 1.12 -9.03 2.91
N SER A 248 0.41 -8.53 1.90
CA SER A 248 -0.78 -7.70 2.05
C SER A 248 -2.06 -8.56 2.16
N ARG A 249 -3.24 -7.96 2.02
CA ARG A 249 -4.54 -8.62 2.24
C ARG A 249 -5.58 -8.24 1.20
N ALA A 250 -6.17 -9.23 0.53
CA ALA A 250 -7.26 -9.02 -0.43
C ALA A 250 -8.59 -8.57 0.22
N GLY A 251 -8.74 -8.80 1.52
CA GLY A 251 -9.84 -8.29 2.33
C GLY A 251 -9.95 -6.76 2.40
N LEU A 252 -8.89 -6.01 2.02
CA LEU A 252 -8.92 -4.55 1.88
C LEU A 252 -10.00 -4.07 0.90
N LEU A 253 -10.39 -4.92 -0.06
CA LEU A 253 -11.44 -4.63 -1.05
C LEU A 253 -12.79 -5.26 -0.66
N GLY A 254 -12.90 -5.79 0.55
CA GLY A 254 -14.13 -6.35 1.14
C GLY A 254 -15.34 -5.42 1.04
N PRO A 255 -15.22 -4.13 1.45
CA PRO A 255 -16.35 -3.20 1.50
C PRO A 255 -17.00 -2.85 0.17
N TYR A 256 -16.32 -3.05 -0.98
CA TYR A 256 -16.93 -2.87 -2.31
C TYR A 256 -18.03 -3.91 -2.60
N GLY A 257 -18.17 -4.93 -1.76
CA GLY A 257 -19.17 -5.98 -1.95
C GLY A 257 -18.76 -7.01 -3.00
N ARG A 258 -19.52 -8.10 -3.08
CA ARG A 258 -19.18 -9.28 -3.90
C ARG A 258 -19.68 -9.20 -5.36
N LYS A 259 -20.48 -8.18 -5.68
CA LYS A 259 -21.00 -7.96 -7.04
C LYS A 259 -20.02 -7.21 -7.94
N ASN A 260 -19.03 -6.55 -7.34
CA ASN A 260 -18.00 -5.83 -8.04
C ASN A 260 -16.77 -6.73 -8.14
N GLN A 261 -16.29 -6.96 -9.36
CA GLN A 261 -15.01 -7.61 -9.58
C GLN A 261 -13.90 -6.73 -8.99
N ARG A 262 -12.94 -7.37 -8.34
CA ARG A 262 -11.85 -6.70 -7.64
C ARG A 262 -10.64 -6.59 -8.55
N THR A 263 -10.19 -5.37 -8.82
CA THR A 263 -8.96 -5.10 -9.58
C THR A 263 -7.87 -4.58 -8.65
N ASN A 264 -6.60 -4.76 -9.04
CA ASN A 264 -5.46 -4.25 -8.26
C ASN A 264 -5.43 -2.70 -8.18
N ALA A 265 -6.07 -2.02 -9.14
CA ALA A 265 -6.23 -0.56 -9.18
C ALA A 265 -7.26 0.01 -8.20
N MET A 266 -8.06 -0.83 -7.52
CA MET A 266 -9.05 -0.35 -6.56
C MET A 266 -8.42 0.18 -5.27
N TYR A 267 -8.95 1.31 -4.79
CA TYR A 267 -8.54 1.94 -3.53
C TYR A 267 -8.83 1.04 -2.31
N PRO A 268 -7.85 0.79 -1.42
CA PRO A 268 -8.06 -0.07 -0.26
C PRO A 268 -8.90 0.60 0.83
N LEU A 269 -9.80 -0.17 1.46
CA LEU A 269 -10.74 0.30 2.48
C LEU A 269 -10.51 -0.43 3.82
N PRO A 270 -9.48 -0.05 4.60
CA PRO A 270 -9.06 -0.76 5.81
C PRO A 270 -9.97 -0.46 7.01
N ASP A 271 -10.45 -1.50 7.69
CA ASP A 271 -11.42 -1.42 8.79
C ASP A 271 -10.85 -1.76 10.17
N SER A 272 -9.53 -1.93 10.28
CA SER A 272 -8.81 -2.28 11.52
C SER A 272 -7.35 -1.83 11.46
N TYR A 273 -6.68 -1.68 12.60
CA TYR A 273 -5.25 -1.34 12.65
C TYR A 273 -4.38 -2.32 11.85
N TYR A 274 -4.71 -3.61 11.90
CA TYR A 274 -4.07 -4.64 11.09
C TYR A 274 -4.21 -4.36 9.58
N SER A 275 -5.42 -4.02 9.10
CA SER A 275 -5.60 -3.70 7.68
C SER A 275 -4.91 -2.39 7.28
N ILE A 276 -4.87 -1.39 8.17
CA ILE A 276 -4.12 -0.15 7.94
C ILE A 276 -2.63 -0.45 7.81
N SER A 277 -2.08 -1.36 8.62
CA SER A 277 -0.67 -1.75 8.53
C SER A 277 -0.31 -2.38 7.17
N LYS A 278 -1.28 -3.03 6.50
CA LYS A 278 -1.06 -3.59 5.14
C LYS A 278 -1.06 -2.48 4.08
N VAL A 279 -1.92 -1.47 4.20
CA VAL A 279 -1.88 -0.28 3.34
C VAL A 279 -0.57 0.51 3.55
N PHE A 280 -0.10 0.59 4.79
CA PHE A 280 1.21 1.17 5.12
C PHE A 280 2.36 0.41 4.44
N GLY A 281 2.36 -0.92 4.50
CA GLY A 281 3.37 -1.75 3.83
C GLY A 281 3.35 -1.64 2.30
N GLU A 282 2.15 -1.54 1.68
CA GLU A 282 2.02 -1.24 0.24
C GLU A 282 2.65 0.13 -0.11
N GLY A 283 2.38 1.15 0.70
CA GLY A 283 2.96 2.48 0.52
C GLY A 283 4.48 2.53 0.72
N LEU A 284 5.01 1.82 1.72
CA LEU A 284 6.47 1.67 1.89
C LEU A 284 7.08 1.00 0.67
N GLY A 285 6.49 -0.09 0.18
CA GLY A 285 6.97 -0.78 -1.01
C GLY A 285 7.05 0.12 -2.24
N HIS A 286 6.02 0.95 -2.45
CA HIS A 286 6.04 1.95 -3.54
C HIS A 286 7.17 2.96 -3.36
N MET A 287 7.32 3.52 -2.16
CA MET A 287 8.40 4.46 -1.85
C MET A 287 9.78 3.85 -2.09
N TYR A 288 10.04 2.64 -1.58
CA TYR A 288 11.32 1.96 -1.74
C TYR A 288 11.58 1.58 -3.20
N ALA A 289 10.58 1.07 -3.93
CA ALA A 289 10.74 0.79 -5.35
C ALA A 289 11.07 2.05 -6.16
N ASN A 290 10.51 3.21 -5.80
CA ASN A 290 10.74 4.46 -6.52
C ASN A 290 12.03 5.19 -6.10
N ARG A 291 12.53 4.98 -4.88
CA ARG A 291 13.65 5.76 -4.31
C ARG A 291 14.92 4.95 -4.08
N HIS A 292 14.82 3.63 -4.09
CA HIS A 292 15.90 2.71 -3.76
C HIS A 292 15.94 1.54 -4.74
N ASP A 293 17.06 0.85 -4.82
CA ASP A 293 17.25 -0.32 -5.69
C ASP A 293 16.64 -1.61 -5.08
N LEU A 294 15.38 -1.54 -4.65
CA LEU A 294 14.62 -2.66 -4.11
C LEU A 294 13.35 -2.91 -4.94
N SER A 295 13.27 -4.03 -5.66
CA SER A 295 12.03 -4.46 -6.32
C SER A 295 11.01 -4.91 -5.26
N PHE A 296 9.72 -4.62 -5.47
CA PHE A 296 8.67 -4.91 -4.49
C PHE A 296 7.44 -5.57 -5.11
N VAL A 297 6.94 -6.62 -4.47
CA VAL A 297 5.65 -7.25 -4.83
C VAL A 297 4.75 -7.25 -3.59
N SER A 298 3.62 -6.56 -3.65
CA SER A 298 2.56 -6.70 -2.66
C SER A 298 1.63 -7.83 -3.05
N VAL A 299 1.58 -8.88 -2.25
CA VAL A 299 0.63 -9.96 -2.42
C VAL A 299 -0.58 -9.68 -1.54
N ARG A 300 -1.71 -9.27 -2.12
CA ARG A 300 -2.99 -9.18 -1.42
C ARG A 300 -3.54 -10.58 -1.21
N ILE A 301 -3.17 -11.21 -0.09
CA ILE A 301 -3.52 -12.62 0.19
C ILE A 301 -5.02 -12.72 0.53
N GLY A 302 -5.67 -13.72 -0.07
CA GLY A 302 -7.00 -14.17 0.30
C GLY A 302 -7.05 -14.88 1.65
N ASN A 303 -8.04 -15.73 1.83
CA ASN A 303 -8.16 -16.59 3.00
C ASN A 303 -7.34 -17.86 2.80
N PHE A 304 -6.21 -17.95 3.50
CA PHE A 304 -5.41 -19.17 3.55
C PHE A 304 -5.86 -20.05 4.72
N LYS A 305 -6.08 -21.34 4.48
CA LYS A 305 -6.49 -22.31 5.51
C LYS A 305 -5.39 -23.36 5.70
N PRO A 306 -4.75 -23.44 6.88
CA PRO A 306 -3.67 -24.42 7.10
C PRO A 306 -4.17 -25.87 7.06
N ASP A 307 -5.42 -26.11 7.45
CA ASP A 307 -6.06 -27.43 7.51
C ASP A 307 -6.72 -27.86 6.18
N ARG A 308 -6.72 -26.99 5.16
CA ARG A 308 -7.36 -27.25 3.86
C ARG A 308 -6.45 -26.84 2.72
N PRO A 309 -5.78 -27.80 2.07
CA PRO A 309 -4.84 -27.49 0.99
C PRO A 309 -5.53 -26.94 -0.26
N ASP A 310 -6.76 -27.40 -0.52
CA ASP A 310 -7.53 -27.04 -1.70
C ASP A 310 -8.53 -25.90 -1.42
N PRO A 311 -8.68 -24.93 -2.35
CA PRO A 311 -9.62 -23.83 -2.21
C PRO A 311 -11.07 -24.28 -2.46
N GLU A 312 -11.99 -23.80 -1.62
CA GLU A 312 -13.44 -24.07 -1.71
C GLU A 312 -14.26 -22.81 -2.01
N HIS A 313 -13.61 -21.66 -2.15
CA HIS A 313 -14.25 -20.35 -2.31
C HIS A 313 -13.32 -19.42 -3.10
N PRO A 314 -13.81 -18.50 -3.95
CA PRO A 314 -12.99 -17.58 -4.78
C PRO A 314 -12.12 -16.59 -4.00
N HIS A 315 -12.23 -16.58 -2.68
CA HIS A 315 -11.39 -15.74 -1.82
C HIS A 315 -10.26 -16.56 -1.19
N GLN A 316 -10.22 -17.87 -1.39
CA GLN A 316 -9.23 -18.74 -0.76
C GLN A 316 -7.99 -18.88 -1.62
N LEU A 317 -6.86 -19.10 -0.96
CA LEU A 317 -5.60 -19.44 -1.58
C LEU A 317 -5.19 -20.83 -1.11
N GLY A 318 -5.08 -21.77 -2.05
CA GLY A 318 -4.64 -23.13 -1.81
C GLY A 318 -3.13 -23.21 -1.57
N HIS A 319 -2.66 -24.34 -1.04
CA HIS A 319 -1.24 -24.51 -0.65
C HIS A 319 -0.31 -24.55 -1.86
N ALA A 320 -0.68 -25.29 -2.91
CA ALA A 320 0.11 -25.37 -4.14
C ALA A 320 0.24 -23.98 -4.80
N ASP A 321 -0.87 -23.26 -4.92
CA ASP A 321 -0.88 -21.89 -5.46
C ASP A 321 -0.14 -20.90 -4.56
N THR A 322 -0.12 -21.11 -3.25
CA THR A 322 0.68 -20.30 -2.32
C THR A 322 2.16 -20.42 -2.65
N VAL A 323 2.69 -21.65 -2.73
CA VAL A 323 4.11 -21.88 -3.07
C VAL A 323 4.41 -21.32 -4.46
N HIS A 324 3.54 -21.59 -5.43
CA HIS A 324 3.73 -21.11 -6.80
C HIS A 324 3.75 -19.58 -6.89
N LEU A 325 2.80 -18.91 -6.24
CA LEU A 325 2.70 -17.45 -6.24
C LEU A 325 3.94 -16.80 -5.65
N PHE A 326 4.39 -17.25 -4.47
CA PHE A 326 5.55 -16.67 -3.83
C PHE A 326 6.85 -16.97 -4.60
N GLU A 327 6.96 -18.14 -5.24
CA GLU A 327 8.06 -18.43 -6.18
C GLU A 327 8.05 -17.47 -7.37
N ARG A 328 6.89 -17.25 -8.01
CA ARG A 328 6.78 -16.31 -9.14
C ARG A 328 7.05 -14.87 -8.72
N ALA A 329 6.61 -14.46 -7.54
CA ALA A 329 6.88 -13.14 -7.00
C ALA A 329 8.40 -12.89 -6.90
N ILE A 330 9.20 -13.85 -6.41
CA ILE A 330 10.66 -13.68 -6.34
C ILE A 330 11.38 -13.78 -7.70
N LEU A 331 10.78 -14.42 -8.71
CA LEU A 331 11.43 -14.73 -9.99
C LEU A 331 11.18 -13.75 -11.16
N GLN A 332 10.17 -12.87 -11.10
CA GLN A 332 9.79 -12.05 -12.25
C GLN A 332 10.84 -10.99 -12.67
N PRO A 333 11.56 -11.08 -13.81
CA PRO A 333 12.78 -10.27 -14.02
C PRO A 333 12.58 -8.76 -14.16
N GLU A 334 11.49 -8.31 -14.79
CA GLU A 334 11.29 -6.89 -15.12
C GLU A 334 10.42 -6.14 -14.10
N LEU A 335 10.02 -6.81 -13.02
CA LEU A 335 9.11 -6.25 -12.05
C LEU A 335 9.81 -5.30 -11.09
N ARG A 336 9.32 -4.06 -11.01
CA ARG A 336 9.82 -3.04 -10.09
C ARG A 336 8.91 -2.82 -8.89
N TYR A 337 7.62 -2.63 -9.14
CA TYR A 337 6.57 -2.57 -8.13
C TYR A 337 5.30 -3.18 -8.73
N GLU A 338 4.64 -4.07 -8.00
CA GLU A 338 3.33 -4.58 -8.40
C GLU A 338 2.48 -4.96 -7.18
N VAL A 339 1.17 -4.86 -7.33
CA VAL A 339 0.16 -5.39 -6.41
C VAL A 339 -0.60 -6.53 -7.10
N VAL A 340 -0.49 -7.73 -6.56
CA VAL A 340 -1.14 -8.94 -7.10
C VAL A 340 -2.13 -9.52 -6.10
N PHE A 341 -3.12 -10.26 -6.57
CA PHE A 341 -3.99 -11.04 -5.69
C PHE A 341 -3.41 -12.42 -5.42
N GLY A 342 -3.35 -12.80 -4.15
CA GLY A 342 -3.05 -14.16 -3.73
C GLY A 342 -4.33 -14.94 -3.48
N VAL A 343 -4.99 -15.38 -4.54
CA VAL A 343 -6.15 -16.28 -4.51
C VAL A 343 -5.96 -17.39 -5.54
N SER A 344 -6.57 -18.54 -5.31
CA SER A 344 -6.62 -19.62 -6.29
C SER A 344 -7.68 -19.37 -7.36
N ALA A 345 -7.50 -20.00 -8.52
CA ALA A 345 -8.47 -19.94 -9.61
C ALA A 345 -9.85 -20.41 -9.15
N SER A 346 -10.90 -19.72 -9.59
CA SER A 346 -12.30 -20.05 -9.32
C SER A 346 -13.16 -19.71 -10.53
N ASP A 347 -14.23 -20.47 -10.70
CA ASP A 347 -15.31 -20.23 -11.67
C ASP A 347 -16.11 -18.94 -11.37
N TRP A 348 -15.99 -18.40 -10.16
CA TRP A 348 -16.48 -17.08 -9.82
C TRP A 348 -15.35 -16.06 -9.96
N PRO A 349 -15.36 -15.19 -11.00
CA PRO A 349 -14.33 -14.18 -11.25
C PRO A 349 -14.48 -12.98 -10.29
N LEU A 350 -14.35 -13.22 -8.99
CA LEU A 350 -14.40 -12.18 -7.96
C LEU A 350 -13.17 -11.27 -8.04
N TYR A 351 -12.04 -11.82 -8.49
CA TYR A 351 -10.77 -11.12 -8.67
C TYR A 351 -10.42 -11.08 -10.15
N ASP A 352 -9.95 -9.92 -10.59
CA ASP A 352 -9.27 -9.78 -11.87
C ASP A 352 -7.82 -10.26 -11.71
N MET A 353 -7.45 -11.26 -12.50
CA MET A 353 -6.14 -11.95 -12.44
C MET A 353 -5.33 -11.76 -13.74
N ASP A 354 -5.87 -10.97 -14.69
CA ASP A 354 -5.25 -10.71 -15.99
C ASP A 354 -4.16 -9.62 -15.94
#